data_AF-A0A1X1I7D2-F1
#
_entry.id   AF-A0A1X1I7D2-F1
#
_cell.length_a   1.000
_cell.length_b   1.000
_cell.length_c   1.000
_cell.angle_alpha   90.00
_cell.angle_beta   90.00
_cell.angle_gamma   90.00
#
_symmetry.space_group_name_H-M   'P 1'
#
loop_
_entity.id
_entity.type
_entity.pdbx_description
1 polymer ?
#
loop_
_entity_poly.entity_id
_entity_poly.type
_entity_poly.pdbx_seq_one_letter_code
_entity_poly.pdbx_strand_id
1 'polypeptide(L)'
;ITFQVKHDGTVEVTNVGEKDSKGEDNKVVTNGSTVTVTDKDDDSPKAITFSKVNLGGAEIAGAQIKIYKGDKAEGTAVESWTSEAGKSKDLNLAPGTYTFHEEAAPTGYLKVTDITFKVKTDGTVEVTNVGEKDSKGEDNKVVTNGSTVTVT
;
A
#
# COMPACT_ATOMS: atom_id res chain seq x y z
N ILE A 1 15.38 18.67 -4.63
CA ILE A 1 15.90 19.85 -3.91
C ILE A 1 17.26 20.21 -4.48
N THR A 2 17.50 21.49 -4.74
CA THR A 2 18.81 22.00 -5.16
C THR A 2 19.23 23.08 -4.18
N PHE A 3 20.48 23.02 -3.71
CA PHE A 3 21.06 24.03 -2.83
C PHE A 3 22.42 24.47 -3.36
N GLN A 4 22.75 25.74 -3.14
CA GLN A 4 24.03 26.34 -3.51
C GLN A 4 24.73 26.82 -2.24
N VAL A 5 25.99 26.39 -2.05
CA VAL A 5 26.86 26.92 -1.00
C VAL A 5 27.57 28.15 -1.55
N LYS A 6 27.41 29.29 -0.88
CA LYS A 6 28.08 30.55 -1.24
C LYS A 6 29.47 30.61 -0.63
N HIS A 7 30.33 31.43 -1.23
CA HIS A 7 31.70 31.65 -0.75
C HIS A 7 31.77 32.22 0.68
N ASP A 8 30.69 32.84 1.18
CA ASP A 8 30.56 33.34 2.56
C ASP A 8 30.11 32.27 3.56
N GLY A 9 29.96 31.02 3.12
CA GLY A 9 29.52 29.89 3.96
C GLY A 9 28.01 29.79 4.15
N THR A 10 27.22 30.69 3.55
CA THR A 10 25.75 30.60 3.58
C THR A 10 25.25 29.59 2.54
N VAL A 11 24.11 28.96 2.82
CA VAL A 11 23.46 28.03 1.90
C VAL A 11 22.13 28.63 1.46
N GLU A 12 21.95 28.76 0.15
CA GLU A 12 20.69 29.22 -0.45
C GLU A 12 19.92 28.01 -1.00
N VAL A 13 18.62 27.94 -0.68
CA VAL A 13 17.73 26.85 -1.11
C VAL A 13 16.66 27.43 -2.00
N THR A 14 16.64 27.03 -3.27
CA THR A 14 15.77 27.60 -4.30
C THR A 14 14.65 26.66 -4.74
N ASN A 15 14.76 25.36 -4.44
CA ASN A 15 13.75 24.38 -4.82
C ASN A 15 13.46 23.41 -3.67
N VAL A 16 12.34 23.63 -2.98
CA VAL A 16 11.93 22.88 -1.78
C VAL A 16 11.06 21.64 -2.11
N GLY A 17 10.85 21.34 -3.39
CA GLY A 17 9.95 20.26 -3.82
C GLY A 17 8.48 20.68 -3.81
N GLU A 18 7.60 19.77 -4.21
CA GLU A 18 6.14 19.98 -4.22
C GLU A 18 5.54 19.92 -2.81
N LYS A 19 4.35 20.49 -2.63
CA LYS A 19 3.56 20.35 -1.38
C LYS A 19 3.14 18.89 -1.18
N ASP A 20 2.94 18.49 0.07
CA ASP A 20 2.36 17.17 0.36
C ASP A 20 0.89 17.08 -0.09
N SER A 21 0.30 15.88 0.03
CA SER A 21 -1.12 15.64 -0.29
C SER A 21 -2.11 16.41 0.60
N LYS A 22 -1.64 17.05 1.67
CA LYS A 22 -2.42 17.92 2.58
C LYS A 22 -2.23 19.40 2.28
N GLY A 23 -1.40 19.76 1.30
CA GLY A 23 -1.09 21.14 0.91
C GLY A 23 -0.07 21.83 1.82
N GLU A 24 0.62 21.10 2.69
CA GLU A 24 1.68 21.63 3.54
C GLU A 24 2.97 21.82 2.74
N ASP A 25 3.66 22.93 3.00
CA ASP A 25 4.96 23.22 2.38
C ASP A 25 6.07 22.35 3.01
N ASN A 26 6.94 21.84 2.15
CA ASN A 26 8.24 21.31 2.55
C ASN A 26 9.08 22.44 3.15
N LYS A 27 9.88 22.11 4.18
CA LYS A 27 10.72 23.08 4.86
C LYS A 27 12.17 22.64 4.80
N VAL A 28 13.03 23.55 4.32
CA VAL A 28 14.49 23.38 4.41
C VAL A 28 15.02 24.47 5.32
N VAL A 29 15.83 24.08 6.30
CA VAL A 29 16.51 24.99 7.23
C VAL A 29 18.01 24.78 7.12
N THR A 30 18.74 25.88 7.15
CA THR A 30 20.20 25.91 7.15
C THR A 30 20.68 26.36 8.54
N ASN A 31 21.56 25.59 9.18
CA ASN A 31 22.23 25.98 10.41
C ASN A 31 23.74 25.75 10.26
N GLY A 32 24.48 26.80 9.91
CA GLY A 32 25.88 26.66 9.50
C GLY A 32 26.01 25.77 8.26
N SER A 33 26.87 24.76 8.30
CA SER A 33 27.10 23.82 7.20
C SER A 33 26.08 22.68 7.08
N THR A 34 25.07 22.62 7.96
CA THR A 34 24.08 21.55 7.98
C THR A 34 22.81 21.97 7.22
N VAL A 35 22.41 21.14 6.25
CA VAL A 35 21.14 21.24 5.53
C VAL A 35 20.23 20.11 6.03
N THR A 36 19.10 20.49 6.62
CA THR A 36 18.06 19.51 6.99
C THR A 36 16.94 19.58 5.96
N VAL A 37 16.68 18.45 5.30
CA VAL A 37 15.50 18.24 4.47
C VAL A 37 14.48 17.47 5.31
N THR A 38 13.29 18.02 5.48
CA THR A 38 12.15 17.28 6.01
C THR A 38 11.20 17.04 4.85
N ASP A 39 11.14 15.80 4.37
CA ASP A 39 10.06 15.35 3.51
C ASP A 39 8.79 15.26 4.35
N LYS A 40 7.71 15.90 3.89
CA LYS A 40 6.42 15.99 4.60
C LYS A 40 5.40 14.99 4.06
N ASP A 41 5.83 14.01 3.26
CA ASP A 41 4.96 12.95 2.75
C ASP A 41 3.93 12.51 3.81
N ASP A 42 2.67 12.51 3.39
CA ASP A 42 1.56 12.25 4.31
C ASP A 42 1.47 10.76 4.62
N ASP A 43 2.25 10.33 5.60
CA ASP A 43 2.32 8.96 6.10
C ASP A 43 1.11 8.58 6.98
N SER A 44 0.08 9.43 7.07
CA SER A 44 -1.11 9.09 7.84
C SER A 44 -1.84 7.86 7.26
N PRO A 45 -2.38 6.96 8.11
CA PRO A 45 -3.12 5.81 7.64
C PRO A 45 -4.29 6.17 6.71
N LYS A 46 -4.41 5.41 5.62
CA LYS A 46 -5.45 5.53 4.59
C LYS A 46 -6.43 4.38 4.73
N ALA A 47 -7.72 4.66 4.59
CA ALA A 47 -8.77 3.65 4.63
C ALA A 47 -8.77 2.86 3.32
N ILE A 48 -8.41 1.58 3.40
CA ILE A 48 -8.35 0.63 2.30
C ILE A 48 -9.39 -0.46 2.52
N THR A 49 -10.20 -0.71 1.50
CA THR A 49 -11.26 -1.74 1.53
C THR A 49 -10.80 -2.98 0.77
N PHE A 50 -10.91 -4.15 1.39
CA PHE A 50 -10.59 -5.45 0.81
C PHE A 50 -11.87 -6.27 0.63
N SER A 51 -12.10 -6.77 -0.59
CA SER A 51 -13.21 -7.68 -0.90
C SER A 51 -12.66 -8.97 -1.51
N LYS A 52 -12.96 -10.10 -0.87
CA LYS A 52 -12.73 -11.43 -1.44
C LYS A 52 -14.02 -11.91 -2.09
N VAL A 53 -13.99 -12.09 -3.40
CA VAL A 53 -15.18 -12.44 -4.20
C VAL A 53 -14.99 -13.75 -4.95
N ASN A 54 -16.08 -14.28 -5.49
CA ASN A 54 -16.06 -15.34 -6.50
C ASN A 54 -16.02 -14.75 -7.92
N LEU A 55 -15.94 -15.61 -8.95
CA LEU A 55 -15.93 -15.20 -10.36
C LEU A 55 -17.15 -14.36 -10.78
N GLY A 56 -18.28 -14.49 -10.07
CA GLY A 56 -19.49 -13.70 -10.27
C GLY A 56 -19.50 -12.35 -9.54
N GLY A 57 -18.45 -12.03 -8.79
CA GLY A 57 -18.32 -10.77 -8.04
C GLY A 57 -19.01 -10.75 -6.67
N ALA A 58 -19.58 -11.86 -6.21
CA ALA A 58 -20.20 -11.92 -4.88
C ALA A 58 -19.15 -12.19 -3.80
N GLU A 59 -19.21 -11.45 -2.68
CA GLU A 59 -18.32 -11.64 -1.54
C GLU A 59 -18.55 -13.00 -0.87
N ILE A 60 -17.47 -13.72 -0.62
CA ILE A 60 -17.49 -15.11 -0.14
C ILE A 60 -16.88 -15.26 1.25
N ALA A 61 -17.44 -16.17 2.03
CA ALA A 61 -16.94 -16.50 3.36
C ALA A 61 -15.83 -17.56 3.33
N GLY A 62 -14.95 -17.53 4.34
CA GLY A 62 -14.06 -18.64 4.67
C GLY A 62 -12.64 -18.55 4.14
N ALA A 63 -12.26 -17.47 3.44
CA ALA A 63 -10.88 -17.23 3.06
C ALA A 63 -10.12 -16.71 4.28
N GLN A 64 -9.05 -17.38 4.69
CA GLN A 64 -8.19 -16.91 5.77
C GLN A 64 -7.13 -15.98 5.16
N ILE A 65 -7.20 -14.70 5.49
CA ILE A 65 -6.41 -13.64 4.86
C ILE A 65 -5.50 -12.99 5.89
N LYS A 66 -4.29 -12.64 5.45
CA LYS A 66 -3.31 -11.85 6.19
C LYS A 66 -2.75 -10.75 5.31
N ILE A 67 -2.45 -9.61 5.93
CA ILE A 67 -1.75 -8.49 5.29
C ILE A 67 -0.38 -8.34 5.93
N TYR A 68 0.66 -8.35 5.12
CA TYR A 68 2.05 -8.14 5.57
C TYR A 68 2.57 -6.82 5.03
N LYS A 69 3.47 -6.17 5.79
CA LYS A 69 4.19 -4.99 5.31
C LYS A 69 5.41 -5.44 4.52
N GLY A 70 5.61 -4.87 3.33
CA GLY A 70 6.67 -5.23 2.39
C GLY A 70 6.21 -6.15 1.26
N ASP A 71 7.16 -6.55 0.43
CA ASP A 71 6.93 -7.26 -0.83
C ASP A 71 6.73 -8.78 -0.66
N LYS A 72 6.74 -9.27 0.59
CA LYS A 72 6.62 -10.70 0.91
C LYS A 72 5.79 -10.91 2.17
N ALA A 73 5.17 -12.08 2.28
CA ALA A 73 4.49 -12.54 3.48
C ALA A 73 5.48 -13.02 4.57
N GLU A 74 6.27 -12.10 5.13
CA GLU A 74 7.31 -12.40 6.12
C GLU A 74 7.07 -11.62 7.44
N GLY A 75 7.37 -12.27 8.57
CA GLY A 75 7.27 -11.65 9.89
C GLY A 75 5.85 -11.62 10.46
N THR A 76 5.52 -10.55 11.19
CA THR A 76 4.21 -10.38 11.84
C THR A 76 3.23 -9.74 10.87
N ALA A 77 2.08 -10.37 10.69
CA ALA A 77 1.00 -9.79 9.90
C ALA A 77 0.50 -8.49 10.56
N VAL A 78 0.27 -7.47 9.73
CA VAL A 78 -0.36 -6.20 10.12
C VAL A 78 -1.81 -6.43 10.53
N GLU A 79 -2.47 -7.37 9.88
CA GLU A 79 -3.84 -7.80 10.20
C GLU A 79 -4.06 -9.24 9.72
N SER A 80 -4.98 -9.95 10.37
CA SER A 80 -5.49 -11.25 9.93
C SER A 80 -7.00 -11.36 10.15
N TRP A 81 -7.73 -11.86 9.15
CA TRP A 81 -9.16 -12.13 9.28
C TRP A 81 -9.60 -13.31 8.43
N THR A 82 -10.82 -13.80 8.70
CA THR A 82 -11.53 -14.72 7.80
C THR A 82 -12.59 -13.93 7.04
N SER A 83 -12.65 -14.07 5.71
CA SER A 83 -13.66 -13.37 4.90
C SER A 83 -15.07 -13.82 5.27
N GLU A 84 -16.04 -12.93 5.07
CA GLU A 84 -17.46 -13.16 5.34
C GLU A 84 -18.28 -12.96 4.06
N ALA A 85 -19.36 -13.70 3.91
CA ALA A 85 -20.23 -13.56 2.75
C ALA A 85 -20.96 -12.21 2.79
N GLY A 86 -20.96 -11.49 1.68
CA GLY A 86 -21.59 -10.17 1.57
C GLY A 86 -20.96 -9.08 2.44
N LYS A 87 -19.71 -9.26 2.89
CA LYS A 87 -18.97 -8.20 3.60
C LYS A 87 -17.55 -8.02 3.09
N SER A 88 -17.17 -6.76 2.91
CA SER A 88 -15.79 -6.31 2.75
C SER A 88 -15.11 -6.13 4.12
N LYS A 89 -13.78 -5.97 4.10
CA LYS A 89 -12.95 -5.63 5.26
C LYS A 89 -12.26 -4.29 5.03
N ASP A 90 -12.48 -3.35 5.93
CA ASP A 90 -11.75 -2.08 5.92
C ASP A 90 -10.53 -2.13 6.85
N LEU A 91 -9.41 -1.58 6.39
CA LEU A 91 -8.17 -1.40 7.14
C LEU A 91 -7.65 0.03 6.99
N ASN A 92 -6.96 0.53 8.01
CA ASN A 92 -6.22 1.78 7.92
C ASN A 92 -4.73 1.46 7.77
N LEU A 93 -4.19 1.67 6.56
CA LEU A 93 -2.79 1.37 6.22
C LEU A 93 -2.06 2.66 5.88
N ALA A 94 -0.89 2.88 6.49
CA ALA A 94 -0.01 3.96 6.04
C ALA A 94 0.43 3.74 4.58
N PRO A 95 0.79 4.80 3.84
CA PRO A 95 1.44 4.65 2.55
C PRO A 95 2.65 3.72 2.64
N GLY A 96 2.81 2.86 1.62
CA GLY A 96 3.86 1.86 1.60
C GLY A 96 3.46 0.61 0.81
N THR A 97 4.40 -0.34 0.74
CA THR A 97 4.18 -1.63 0.07
C THR A 97 3.70 -2.68 1.05
N TYR A 98 2.79 -3.52 0.59
CA TYR A 98 2.14 -4.57 1.35
C TYR A 98 1.92 -5.81 0.49
N THR A 99 1.75 -6.94 1.17
CA THR A 99 1.42 -8.23 0.56
C THR A 99 0.11 -8.75 1.12
N PHE A 100 -0.83 -9.04 0.22
CA PHE A 100 -2.03 -9.82 0.51
C PHE A 100 -1.67 -11.30 0.42
N HIS A 101 -1.87 -12.00 1.53
CA HIS A 101 -1.60 -13.43 1.66
C HIS A 101 -2.89 -14.16 2.02
N GLU A 102 -3.37 -15.03 1.13
CA GLU A 102 -4.43 -15.97 1.46
C GLU A 102 -3.81 -17.22 2.10
N GLU A 103 -3.89 -17.35 3.41
CA GLU A 103 -3.36 -18.51 4.13
C GLU A 103 -4.11 -19.78 3.70
N ALA A 104 -5.44 -19.70 3.62
CA ALA A 104 -6.29 -20.80 3.21
C ALA A 104 -7.50 -20.29 2.41
N ALA A 105 -7.75 -20.93 1.26
CA ALA A 105 -8.93 -20.66 0.45
C ALA A 105 -10.22 -21.21 1.10
N PRO A 106 -11.39 -20.64 0.78
CA PRO A 106 -12.67 -21.26 1.11
C PRO A 106 -12.82 -22.66 0.49
N THR A 107 -13.62 -23.52 1.12
CA THR A 107 -13.93 -24.84 0.57
C THR A 107 -14.54 -24.74 -0.83
N GLY A 108 -13.95 -25.46 -1.79
CA GLY A 108 -14.40 -25.46 -3.19
C GLY A 108 -13.77 -24.38 -4.07
N TYR A 109 -12.88 -23.54 -3.53
CA TYR A 109 -12.15 -22.51 -4.26
C TYR A 109 -10.66 -22.82 -4.28
N LEU A 110 -9.96 -22.23 -5.25
CA LEU A 110 -8.51 -22.29 -5.34
C LEU A 110 -7.90 -21.17 -4.52
N LYS A 111 -6.73 -21.45 -3.96
CA LYS A 111 -5.95 -20.48 -3.19
C LYS A 111 -5.29 -19.51 -4.15
N VAL A 112 -5.48 -18.22 -3.93
CA VAL A 112 -4.69 -17.19 -4.60
C VAL A 112 -3.30 -17.14 -3.99
N THR A 113 -2.29 -16.93 -4.83
CA THR A 113 -0.93 -16.73 -4.34
C THR A 113 -0.74 -15.28 -3.87
N ASP A 114 0.41 -14.99 -3.26
CA ASP A 114 0.71 -13.67 -2.71
C ASP A 114 0.59 -12.56 -3.76
N ILE A 115 -0.16 -11.52 -3.44
CA ILE A 115 -0.35 -10.32 -4.27
C ILE A 115 0.34 -9.15 -3.60
N THR A 116 1.21 -8.45 -4.31
CA THR A 116 1.89 -7.25 -3.79
C THR A 116 1.16 -6.00 -4.29
N PHE A 117 0.92 -5.06 -3.37
CA PHE A 117 0.27 -3.79 -3.66
C PHE A 117 0.91 -2.64 -2.88
N LYS A 118 0.80 -1.43 -3.44
CA LYS A 118 1.26 -0.19 -2.84
C LYS A 118 0.08 0.71 -2.49
N VAL A 119 0.01 1.14 -1.24
CA VAL A 119 -0.86 2.24 -0.79
C VAL A 119 -0.11 3.55 -1.06
N LYS A 120 -0.74 4.46 -1.81
CA LYS A 120 -0.19 5.78 -2.14
C LYS A 120 -0.56 6.81 -1.08
N THR A 121 0.15 7.94 -1.07
CA THR A 121 -0.09 9.07 -0.17
C THR A 121 -1.47 9.72 -0.38
N ASP A 122 -2.03 9.61 -1.59
CA ASP A 122 -3.39 10.04 -1.92
C ASP A 122 -4.49 9.05 -1.49
N GLY A 123 -4.13 7.89 -0.92
CA GLY A 123 -5.05 6.84 -0.48
C GLY A 123 -5.47 5.85 -1.55
N THR A 124 -4.97 5.96 -2.79
CA THR A 124 -5.23 4.97 -3.84
C THR A 124 -4.31 3.76 -3.73
N VAL A 125 -4.73 2.63 -4.32
CA VAL A 125 -3.96 1.38 -4.34
C VAL A 125 -3.53 1.01 -5.76
N GLU A 126 -2.25 0.68 -5.88
CA GLU A 126 -1.64 0.14 -7.10
C GLU A 126 -1.14 -1.28 -6.84
N VAL A 127 -1.58 -2.24 -7.67
CA VAL A 127 -1.04 -3.61 -7.64
C VAL A 127 0.27 -3.64 -8.40
N THR A 128 1.33 -4.12 -7.76
CA THR A 128 2.67 -4.22 -8.35
C THR A 128 3.01 -5.65 -8.76
N ASN A 129 2.37 -6.66 -8.16
CA ASN A 129 2.51 -8.06 -8.51
C ASN A 129 1.19 -8.80 -8.24
N VAL A 130 0.70 -9.56 -9.22
CA VAL A 130 -0.54 -10.38 -9.10
C VAL A 130 -0.29 -11.79 -8.58
N GLY A 131 0.95 -12.10 -8.19
CA GLY A 131 1.37 -13.42 -7.74
C GLY A 131 1.62 -14.41 -8.88
N GLU A 132 1.88 -15.65 -8.50
CA GLU A 132 1.99 -16.79 -9.40
C GLU A 132 0.60 -17.32 -9.79
N LYS A 133 0.58 -18.20 -10.78
CA LYS A 133 -0.63 -18.92 -11.16
C LYS A 133 -1.10 -19.83 -10.02
N ASP A 134 -2.40 -20.06 -9.96
CA ASP A 134 -2.99 -21.00 -9.02
C ASP A 134 -2.63 -22.47 -9.35
N SER A 135 -3.17 -23.41 -8.58
CA SER A 135 -2.88 -24.84 -8.76
C SER A 135 -3.42 -25.44 -10.07
N LYS A 136 -4.23 -24.71 -10.84
CA LYS A 136 -4.67 -25.08 -12.19
C LYS A 136 -3.90 -24.36 -13.30
N GLY A 137 -2.99 -23.45 -12.95
CA GLY A 137 -2.26 -22.65 -13.93
C GLY A 137 -3.03 -21.40 -14.39
N GLU A 138 -4.09 -21.02 -13.69
CA GLU A 138 -4.86 -19.79 -13.98
C GLU A 138 -4.25 -18.60 -13.22
N ASP A 139 -4.26 -17.41 -13.82
CA ASP A 139 -3.73 -16.21 -13.17
C ASP A 139 -4.67 -15.71 -12.07
N ASN A 140 -4.14 -15.25 -10.94
CA ASN A 140 -4.96 -14.58 -9.93
C ASN A 140 -5.55 -13.31 -10.51
N LYS A 141 -6.80 -13.00 -10.16
CA LYS A 141 -7.46 -11.78 -10.61
C LYS A 141 -7.62 -10.80 -9.46
N VAL A 142 -6.94 -9.67 -9.59
CA VAL A 142 -7.07 -8.53 -8.68
C VAL A 142 -7.48 -7.28 -9.44
N VAL A 143 -8.41 -6.53 -8.87
CA VAL A 143 -8.89 -5.25 -9.42
C VAL A 143 -8.79 -4.20 -8.33
N THR A 144 -8.25 -3.03 -8.66
CA THR A 144 -8.28 -1.87 -7.77
C THR A 144 -9.19 -0.78 -8.31
N ASN A 145 -9.90 -0.11 -7.41
CA ASN A 145 -10.70 1.07 -7.71
C ASN A 145 -10.53 2.09 -6.58
N GLY A 146 -9.69 3.09 -6.80
CA GLY A 146 -9.29 4.02 -5.74
C GLY A 146 -8.62 3.28 -4.58
N SER A 147 -9.25 3.30 -3.41
CA SER A 147 -8.77 2.63 -2.19
C SER A 147 -9.32 1.20 -2.00
N THR A 148 -10.09 0.67 -2.96
CA THR A 148 -10.64 -0.68 -2.89
C THR A 148 -9.76 -1.69 -3.64
N VAL A 149 -9.50 -2.84 -3.01
CA VAL A 149 -8.81 -4.01 -3.57
C VAL A 149 -9.78 -5.19 -3.60
N THR A 150 -10.10 -5.67 -4.79
CA THR A 150 -10.96 -6.85 -4.99
C THR A 150 -10.13 -8.01 -5.50
N VAL A 151 -10.10 -9.11 -4.74
CA VAL A 151 -9.37 -10.35 -5.09
C VAL A 151 -10.39 -11.44 -5.41
N THR A 152 -10.26 -12.06 -6.58
CA THR A 152 -11.13 -13.15 -7.04
C THR A 152 -10.38 -14.46 -7.01
#